data_AF-A0A6I3M110-F1
#
_entry.id   AF-A0A6I3M110-F1
#
_cell.length_a   1.000
_cell.length_b   1.000
_cell.length_c   1.000
_cell.angle_alpha   90.00
_cell.angle_beta   90.00
_cell.angle_gamma   90.00
#
_symmetry.space_group_name_H-M   'P 1'
#
loop_
_entity.id
_entity.type
_entity.pdbx_description
1 polymer ?
#
loop_
_entity_poly.entity_id
_entity_poly.type
_entity_poly.pdbx_seq_one_letter_code
_entity_poly.pdbx_strand_id
1 'polypeptide(L)'
;MYSTKIFSGLCFFLGLILFAVGIYMKLNNILSTGQPYKTRLGTNMNAESIDGNGALLFGILLLIISLISNRIYISQKKERNKRLEEENAGN
;
A
#
# COMPACT_ATOMS: atom_id res chain seq x y z
N MET A 1 14.18 5.34 -9.65
CA MET A 1 13.85 4.32 -10.67
C MET A 1 13.82 2.89 -10.12
N TYR A 2 14.89 2.32 -9.57
CA TYR A 2 14.83 0.98 -8.92
C TYR A 2 14.00 1.00 -7.63
N SER A 3 14.21 2.01 -6.78
CA SER A 3 13.45 2.19 -5.53
C SER A 3 11.94 2.33 -5.78
N THR A 4 11.53 3.11 -6.80
CA THR A 4 10.10 3.27 -7.16
C THR A 4 9.45 1.98 -7.69
N LYS A 5 10.19 1.13 -8.41
CA LYS A 5 9.70 -0.18 -8.85
C LYS A 5 9.47 -1.13 -7.68
N ILE A 6 10.46 -1.22 -6.78
CA ILE A 6 10.40 -2.11 -5.60
C ILE A 6 9.29 -1.65 -4.66
N PHE A 7 9.18 -0.33 -4.42
CA PHE A 7 8.13 0.26 -3.60
C PHE A 7 6.73 -0.02 -4.15
N SER A 8 6.51 0.19 -5.46
CA SER A 8 5.21 -0.10 -6.09
C SER A 8 4.82 -1.57 -5.96
N GLY A 9 5.77 -2.49 -6.17
CA GLY A 9 5.55 -3.92 -5.99
C GLY A 9 5.20 -4.30 -4.55
N LEU A 10 5.95 -3.78 -3.57
CA LEU A 10 5.68 -4.01 -2.15
C LEU A 10 4.29 -3.50 -1.74
N CYS A 11 3.94 -2.27 -2.15
CA CYS A 11 2.61 -1.72 -1.89
C CYS A 11 1.50 -2.55 -2.54
N PHE A 12 1.75 -3.12 -3.73
CA PHE A 12 0.78 -4.00 -4.39
C PHE A 12 0.51 -5.26 -3.56
N PHE A 13 1.57 -5.98 -3.19
CA PHE A 13 1.44 -7.23 -2.43
C PHE A 13 0.84 -6.99 -1.04
N LEU A 14 1.29 -5.94 -0.35
CA LEU A 14 0.73 -5.56 0.95
C LEU A 14 -0.74 -5.16 0.83
N GLY A 15 -1.10 -4.34 -0.16
CA GLY A 15 -2.49 -3.96 -0.42
C GLY A 15 -3.37 -5.17 -0.73
N LEU A 16 -2.87 -6.14 -1.51
CA LEU A 16 -3.60 -7.34 -1.88
C LEU A 16 -3.84 -8.27 -0.68
N ILE A 17 -2.82 -8.46 0.17
CA ILE A 17 -2.95 -9.23 1.42
C ILE A 17 -3.97 -8.55 2.34
N LEU A 18 -3.85 -7.24 2.53
CA LEU A 18 -4.74 -6.48 3.43
C LEU A 18 -6.19 -6.49 2.93
N PHE A 19 -6.38 -6.42 1.61
CA PHE A 19 -7.69 -6.56 0.97
C PHE A 19 -8.28 -7.95 1.18
N ALA A 20 -7.50 -9.02 1.01
CA ALA A 20 -7.94 -10.39 1.27
C ALA A 20 -8.32 -10.60 2.74
N VAL A 21 -7.53 -10.07 3.68
CA VAL A 21 -7.84 -10.08 5.11
C VAL A 21 -9.13 -9.29 5.40
N GLY A 22 -9.31 -8.13 4.79
CA GLY A 22 -10.54 -7.34 4.93
C GLY A 22 -11.78 -8.06 4.43
N ILE A 23 -11.70 -8.75 3.28
CA ILE A 23 -12.79 -9.61 2.78
C ILE A 23 -13.08 -10.72 3.80
N TYR A 24 -12.05 -11.42 4.26
CA TYR A 24 -12.20 -12.50 5.22
C TYR A 24 -12.85 -12.02 6.52
N MET A 25 -12.42 -10.88 7.06
CA MET A 25 -13.02 -10.28 8.26
C MET A 25 -14.49 -9.91 8.04
N LYS A 26 -14.81 -9.32 6.87
CA LYS A 26 -16.18 -8.92 6.51
C LYS A 26 -17.11 -10.12 6.36
N LEU A 27 -16.66 -11.19 5.72
CA LEU A 27 -17.48 -12.40 5.52
C LEU A 27 -17.75 -13.13 6.83
N ASN A 28 -16.81 -13.10 7.78
CA ASN A 28 -16.93 -13.76 9.07
C ASN A 28 -17.44 -12.83 10.19
N ASN A 29 -17.81 -11.58 9.88
CA ASN A 29 -18.17 -10.55 10.87
C ASN A 29 -17.14 -10.42 12.03
N ILE A 30 -15.86 -10.58 11.71
CA ILE A 30 -14.77 -10.51 12.69
C ILE A 30 -14.42 -9.04 12.91
N LEU A 31 -14.45 -8.62 14.17
CA LEU A 31 -13.97 -7.32 14.60
C LEU A 31 -12.55 -7.48 15.16
N SER A 32 -11.57 -6.79 14.56
CA SER A 32 -10.21 -6.76 15.09
C SER A 32 -10.12 -5.68 16.16
N THR A 33 -10.21 -6.08 17.42
CA THR A 33 -9.93 -5.19 18.56
C THR A 33 -8.43 -5.14 18.79
N GLY A 34 -7.83 -3.95 18.78
CA GLY A 34 -6.45 -3.80 19.23
C GLY A 34 -6.30 -4.21 20.70
N GLN A 35 -5.11 -4.65 21.10
CA GLN A 35 -4.87 -4.91 22.52
C GLN A 35 -4.91 -3.59 23.30
N PRO A 36 -5.61 -3.54 24.45
CA PRO A 36 -5.59 -2.36 25.30
C PRO A 36 -4.17 -2.18 25.84
N TYR A 37 -3.57 -1.02 25.56
CA TYR A 37 -2.27 -0.65 26.12
C TYR A 37 -2.48 0.32 27.30
N LYS A 38 -1.83 0.02 28.43
CA LYS A 38 -1.83 0.94 29.57
C LYS A 38 -0.94 2.12 29.23
N THR A 39 -1.52 3.32 29.20
CA THR A 39 -0.72 4.53 29.16
C THR A 39 -0.07 4.76 30.53
N ARG A 40 1.04 5.52 30.55
CA ARG A 40 1.85 5.82 31.75
C ARG A 40 1.06 6.49 32.89
N LEU A 41 -0.16 6.96 32.60
CA LEU A 41 -1.11 7.61 33.52
C LEU A 41 -2.15 6.63 34.11
N GLY A 42 -2.07 5.33 33.82
CA GLY A 42 -3.01 4.33 34.34
C GLY A 42 -4.40 4.38 33.70
N THR A 43 -4.62 5.24 32.70
CA THR A 43 -5.85 5.25 31.91
C THR A 43 -5.78 4.17 30.84
N ASN A 44 -6.80 3.30 30.81
CA ASN A 44 -7.01 2.35 29.73
C ASN A 44 -7.50 3.13 28.51
N MET A 45 -6.63 3.28 27.50
CA MET A 45 -7.11 3.69 26.18
C MET A 45 -7.71 2.45 25.51
N ASN A 46 -8.99 2.52 25.17
CA ASN A 46 -9.61 1.52 24.32
C ASN A 46 -8.91 1.59 22.96
N ALA A 47 -8.25 0.50 22.57
CA ALA A 47 -7.71 0.43 21.22
C ALA A 47 -8.88 0.44 20.24
N GLU A 48 -8.86 1.36 19.29
CA GLU A 48 -9.88 1.43 18.25
C GLU A 48 -9.95 0.10 17.51
N SER A 49 -11.17 -0.39 17.31
CA SER A 49 -11.42 -1.63 16.59
C SER A 49 -11.46 -1.36 15.09
N ILE A 50 -10.73 -2.16 14.31
CA ILE A 50 -10.84 -2.16 12.86
C ILE A 50 -11.82 -3.27 12.45
N ASP A 51 -12.89 -2.90 11.75
CA ASP A 51 -13.80 -3.86 11.14
C ASP A 51 -13.33 -4.27 9.72
N GLY A 52 -14.04 -5.23 9.12
CA GLY A 52 -13.76 -5.66 7.75
C GLY A 52 -13.85 -4.54 6.70
N ASN A 53 -14.78 -3.59 6.84
CA ASN A 53 -14.86 -2.43 5.94
C ASN A 53 -13.65 -1.49 6.09
N GLY A 54 -13.17 -1.25 7.30
CA GLY A 54 -11.97 -0.46 7.57
C GLY A 54 -10.74 -1.09 6.91
N ALA A 55 -10.54 -2.39 7.10
CA ALA A 55 -9.46 -3.14 6.45
C ALA A 55 -9.58 -3.10 4.91
N LEU A 56 -10.78 -3.25 4.36
CA LEU A 56 -11.01 -3.14 2.90
C LEU A 56 -10.65 -1.75 2.35
N LEU A 57 -11.03 -0.68 3.05
CA LEU A 57 -10.71 0.70 2.65
C LEU A 57 -9.20 0.92 2.60
N PHE A 58 -8.46 0.49 3.62
CA PHE A 58 -6.99 0.60 3.64
C PHE A 58 -6.34 -0.26 2.56
N GLY A 59 -6.85 -1.47 2.30
CA GLY A 59 -6.37 -2.32 1.22
C GLY A 59 -6.53 -1.66 -0.16
N ILE A 60 -7.70 -1.10 -0.44
CA ILE A 60 -7.98 -0.36 -1.68
C ILE A 60 -7.06 0.86 -1.82
N LEU A 61 -6.88 1.62 -0.74
CA LEU A 61 -6.02 2.80 -0.74
C LEU A 61 -4.56 2.44 -1.09
N LEU A 62 -4.03 1.37 -0.51
CA LEU A 62 -2.69 0.88 -0.82
C LEU A 62 -2.55 0.42 -2.27
N LEU A 63 -3.57 -0.24 -2.82
CA LEU A 63 -3.60 -0.64 -4.23
C LEU A 63 -3.59 0.59 -5.17
N ILE A 64 -4.33 1.65 -4.84
CA ILE A 64 -4.31 2.91 -5.61
C ILE A 64 -2.90 3.54 -5.59
N ILE A 65 -2.28 3.63 -4.41
CA ILE A 65 -0.92 4.18 -4.26
C ILE A 65 0.09 3.35 -5.06
N SER A 66 -0.06 2.02 -5.07
CA SER A 66 0.77 1.12 -5.87
C SER A 66 0.65 1.41 -7.36
N LEU A 67 -0.58 1.59 -7.87
CA LEU A 67 -0.84 1.91 -9.28
C LEU A 67 -0.23 3.27 -9.68
N ILE A 68 -0.39 4.29 -8.85
CA ILE A 68 0.21 5.62 -9.08
C ILE A 68 1.73 5.51 -9.12
N SER A 69 2.32 4.79 -8.16
CA SER A 69 3.78 4.58 -8.11
C SER A 69 4.29 3.84 -9.34
N ASN A 70 3.53 2.86 -9.84
CA ASN A 70 3.87 2.14 -11.07
C ASN A 70 3.81 3.06 -12.31
N ARG A 71 2.77 3.89 -12.42
CA ARG A 71 2.64 4.91 -13.48
C ARG A 71 3.84 5.85 -13.51
N ILE A 72 4.27 6.34 -12.35
CA ILE A 72 5.46 7.20 -12.22
C ILE A 72 6.71 6.46 -12.67
N TYR A 73 6.89 5.19 -12.27
CA TYR A 73 8.01 4.38 -12.70
C TYR A 73 8.06 4.21 -14.23
N ILE A 74 6.92 3.92 -14.87
CA ILE A 74 6.82 3.79 -16.34
C ILE A 74 7.21 5.11 -17.03
N SER A 75 6.72 6.24 -16.51
CA SER A 75 7.07 7.57 -17.07
C SER A 75 8.58 7.84 -16.98
N GLN A 76 9.19 7.60 -15.81
CA GLN A 76 10.64 7.74 -15.62
C GLN A 76 11.44 6.81 -16.54
N LYS A 77 10.93 5.59 -16.77
CA LYS A 77 11.57 4.63 -17.69
C LYS A 77 11.52 5.11 -19.13
N LYS A 78 10.37 5.60 -19.58
CA LYS A 78 10.19 6.13 -20.94
C LYS A 78 11.11 7.31 -21.19
N GLU A 79 11.21 8.24 -20.23
CA GLU A 79 12.07 9.42 -20.35
C GLU A 79 13.55 9.04 -20.42
N ARG A 80 14.00 8.07 -19.61
CA ARG A 80 15.38 7.56 -19.68
C ARG A 80 15.68 6.92 -21.03
N ASN A 81 14.78 6.08 -21.55
CA ASN A 81 14.97 5.43 -22.84
C ASN A 81 15.07 6.44 -23.99
N LYS A 82 14.22 7.49 -23.99
CA LYS A 82 14.27 8.56 -25.01
C LYS A 82 15.62 9.28 -25.02
N ARG A 83 16.17 9.58 -23.84
CA ARG A 83 17.51 10.20 -23.72
C ARG A 83 18.62 9.30 -24.26
N LEU A 84 18.53 7.99 -23.99
CA LEU A 84 19.49 7.02 -24.54
C LEU A 84 19.38 6.89 -26.06
N GLU A 85 18.18 6.98 -26.64
CA GLU A 85 17.99 6.98 -28.10
C GLU A 85 18.57 8.25 -28.73
N GLU A 86 18.39 9.41 -28.10
CA GLU A 86 18.97 10.69 -28.56
C GLU A 86 20.51 10.71 -28.46
N GLU A 87 21.08 10.15 -27.38
CA GLU A 87 22.55 9.99 -27.24
C GLU A 87 23.13 9.02 -28.27
N ASN A 88 22.44 7.92 -28.57
CA ASN A 88 22.93 6.94 -29.55
C ASN A 88 22.71 7.35 -31.01
N ALA A 89 21.75 8.24 -31.29
CA ALA A 89 21.51 8.76 -32.64
C ALA A 89 22.39 9.98 -32.99
N GLY A 90 23.02 10.60 -31.99
CA GLY A 90 23.93 11.74 -32.16
C GLY A 90 25.42 11.38 -32.28
N ASN A 91 25.77 10.09 -32.10
CA ASN A 91 27.09 9.50 -32.38
C ASN A 91 27.04 8.74 -33.71
#